data_AF-A0A6M0IBS4-F1
#
_entry.id   AF-A0A6M0IBS4-F1
#
_cell.length_a   1.000
_cell.length_b   1.000
_cell.length_c   1.000
_cell.angle_alpha   90.00
_cell.angle_beta   90.00
_cell.angle_gamma   90.00
#
_symmetry.space_group_name_H-M   'P 1'
#
loop_
_entity.id
_entity.type
_entity.pdbx_description
1 polymer ?
#
loop_
_entity_poly.entity_id
_entity_poly.type
_entity_poly.pdbx_seq_one_letter_code
_entity_poly.pdbx_strand_id
1 'polypeptide(L)'
;MPILSVAQNSYVANSPNSSSYGSFNAIVGPFSGNPDMTGVANVFVGTSIGNSNTTGAYNVFVGGAGAALSNTTGSYNVFTGASAGYKNTSGENNAFVGYQAGYNNSTGYSNTFIGSQAGHENSGGYSNVFVGLTAGYRNTGGFSNVFVGFNSGFANTNGTRNTFLGTQTGASNVSGSGNVFLGGFTGYSNSTGSFNTHTGYQAGYNNSTGSQNTFFGALAGYNTTLGTSNIFLGYQAGLGNSTSSNNVIIGPNSGTATTGSNNVLLGSNTQSTSDNIQNAAAIGVNASVGISNAIVLGDYTNASIAVGIGTNAPQFPLDVRGIINLRNNGTIKFSHLSNSLRNGTTDQFLTVNEQGETVLAKHRLRIDNASEWSDKVFETGYQLKPLTEVGEYIQLHQHLPGVPSAVEVVEKGIDAAKMDAKLLEKIEELTLYTIQQQKEIDELKTLVKQLIEKK
;
A
#
# COMPACT_ATOMS: atom_id res chain seq x y z
N MET A 1 77.94 -23.51 33.71
CA MET A 1 77.14 -22.28 33.47
C MET A 1 77.14 -22.00 31.98
N PRO A 2 76.02 -22.13 31.27
CA PRO A 2 75.89 -21.51 29.95
C PRO A 2 75.41 -20.06 30.14
N ILE A 3 76.10 -19.14 29.48
CA ILE A 3 75.80 -17.72 29.45
C ILE A 3 74.48 -17.55 28.70
N LEU A 4 73.42 -17.20 29.43
CA LEU A 4 72.16 -16.71 28.86
C LEU A 4 72.46 -15.44 28.06
N SER A 5 72.39 -15.55 26.74
CA SER A 5 72.13 -14.39 25.89
C SER A 5 70.72 -13.89 26.22
N VAL A 6 70.64 -12.66 26.72
CA VAL A 6 69.39 -11.98 27.08
C VAL A 6 68.64 -11.62 25.80
N ALA A 7 67.84 -12.56 25.31
CA ALA A 7 66.79 -12.30 24.33
C ALA A 7 65.44 -12.34 25.05
N GLN A 8 64.91 -11.16 25.38
CA GLN A 8 63.51 -10.84 25.71
C GLN A 8 62.60 -12.04 26.10
N ASN A 9 62.52 -12.38 27.39
CA ASN A 9 61.42 -13.03 28.15
C ASN A 9 60.52 -14.11 27.47
N SER A 10 60.92 -14.72 26.36
CA SER A 10 60.07 -15.61 25.57
C SER A 10 60.45 -17.06 25.86
N TYR A 11 59.57 -17.76 26.57
CA TYR A 11 59.67 -19.19 26.83
C TYR A 11 58.90 -19.95 25.75
N VAL A 12 59.52 -20.92 25.07
CA VAL A 12 58.85 -21.85 24.16
C VAL A 12 58.73 -23.18 24.88
N ALA A 13 57.52 -23.52 25.34
CA ALA A 13 57.19 -24.82 25.90
C ALA A 13 56.45 -25.66 24.86
N ASN A 14 56.99 -26.83 24.54
CA ASN A 14 56.28 -27.90 23.84
C ASN A 14 55.51 -28.82 24.82
N SER A 15 55.63 -28.54 26.12
CA SER A 15 54.81 -29.04 27.23
C SER A 15 54.85 -28.01 28.37
N PRO A 16 53.77 -27.77 29.15
CA PRO A 16 53.79 -26.84 30.28
C PRO A 16 54.83 -27.22 31.36
N ASN A 17 54.95 -26.45 32.46
CA ASN A 17 55.76 -26.78 33.65
C ASN A 17 54.82 -27.24 34.80
N SER A 18 54.34 -28.50 34.82
CA SER A 18 53.00 -28.83 35.34
C SER A 18 52.75 -30.18 36.06
N SER A 19 53.60 -31.19 36.21
CA SER A 19 53.28 -32.45 36.97
C SER A 19 52.06 -33.33 36.55
N SER A 20 51.00 -32.81 35.90
CA SER A 20 49.86 -33.57 35.33
C SER A 20 49.37 -32.94 34.02
N TYR A 21 50.13 -33.16 32.95
CA TYR A 21 50.05 -32.38 31.72
C TYR A 21 48.95 -32.82 30.76
N GLY A 22 48.20 -31.86 30.22
CA GLY A 22 47.51 -32.05 28.94
C GLY A 22 48.50 -32.22 27.78
N SER A 23 48.18 -33.08 26.82
CA SER A 23 49.04 -33.41 25.67
C SER A 23 48.89 -32.41 24.50
N PHE A 24 49.94 -32.28 23.67
CA PHE A 24 49.93 -31.52 22.39
C PHE A 24 49.73 -30.00 22.48
N ASN A 25 50.16 -29.37 23.57
CA ASN A 25 50.07 -27.92 23.73
C ASN A 25 51.34 -27.19 23.23
N ALA A 26 51.19 -26.07 22.54
CA ALA A 26 52.28 -25.18 22.13
C ALA A 26 52.12 -23.82 22.83
N ILE A 27 53.02 -23.48 23.76
CA ILE A 27 52.90 -22.27 24.59
C ILE A 27 54.16 -21.43 24.42
N VAL A 28 53.98 -20.18 23.98
CA VAL A 28 55.06 -19.24 23.68
C VAL A 28 54.80 -17.89 24.34
N GLY A 29 55.74 -17.47 25.20
CA GLY A 29 55.74 -16.15 25.83
C GLY A 29 55.50 -16.15 27.35
N PRO A 30 55.77 -15.03 28.03
CA PRO A 30 55.77 -14.98 29.49
C PRO A 30 54.37 -15.08 30.09
N PHE A 31 54.24 -15.83 31.20
CA PHE A 31 52.99 -16.04 31.96
C PHE A 31 51.82 -16.64 31.16
N SER A 32 52.07 -17.20 29.98
CA SER A 32 51.06 -17.85 29.16
C SER A 32 50.87 -19.31 29.56
N GLY A 33 49.61 -19.77 29.51
CA GLY A 33 49.17 -21.09 29.99
C GLY A 33 49.04 -21.19 31.51
N ASN A 34 48.26 -22.18 31.96
CA ASN A 34 48.09 -22.53 33.37
C ASN A 34 49.04 -23.69 33.75
N PRO A 35 49.78 -23.61 34.88
CA PRO A 35 50.60 -24.73 35.38
C PRO A 35 49.79 -25.98 35.78
N ASP A 36 48.48 -25.89 35.96
CA ASP A 36 47.60 -27.03 36.27
C ASP A 36 46.73 -27.43 35.06
N MET A 37 47.12 -27.02 33.84
CA MET A 37 46.35 -27.29 32.62
C MET A 37 46.39 -28.79 32.22
N THR A 38 45.22 -29.41 32.23
CA THR A 38 44.98 -30.78 31.72
C THR A 38 44.38 -30.79 30.31
N GLY A 39 43.94 -29.63 29.80
CA GLY A 39 43.44 -29.47 28.43
C GLY A 39 44.47 -29.79 27.34
N VAL A 40 44.01 -30.27 26.19
CA VAL A 40 44.87 -30.79 25.11
C VAL A 40 44.82 -29.93 23.84
N ALA A 41 45.85 -30.03 23.00
CA ALA A 41 45.89 -29.46 21.65
C ALA A 41 45.67 -27.93 21.58
N ASN A 42 46.18 -27.17 22.55
CA ASN A 42 46.08 -25.71 22.58
C ASN A 42 47.34 -25.02 22.00
N VAL A 43 47.18 -23.87 21.37
CA VAL A 43 48.26 -23.01 20.87
C VAL A 43 48.14 -21.62 21.49
N PHE A 44 49.06 -21.24 22.39
CA PHE A 44 49.09 -19.94 23.06
C PHE A 44 50.36 -19.17 22.69
N VAL A 45 50.23 -17.98 22.12
CA VAL A 45 51.38 -17.16 21.67
C VAL A 45 51.22 -15.70 22.09
N GLY A 46 52.01 -15.28 23.09
CA GLY A 46 52.02 -13.91 23.63
C GLY A 46 52.22 -13.86 25.14
N THR A 47 51.80 -12.76 25.76
CA THR A 47 51.97 -12.52 27.21
C THR A 47 50.65 -12.71 27.97
N SER A 48 50.70 -13.50 29.04
CA SER A 48 49.56 -13.77 29.93
C SER A 48 48.32 -14.34 29.24
N ILE A 49 48.52 -15.18 28.22
CA ILE A 49 47.42 -15.77 27.44
C ILE A 49 46.94 -17.06 28.08
N GLY A 50 45.62 -17.23 28.19
CA GLY A 50 45.02 -18.50 28.61
C GLY A 50 45.46 -18.99 30.00
N ASN A 51 45.90 -18.09 30.88
CA ASN A 51 46.46 -18.43 32.20
C ASN A 51 45.43 -19.13 33.11
N SER A 52 44.13 -18.90 32.90
CA SER A 52 43.09 -19.58 33.66
C SER A 52 42.66 -20.93 33.08
N ASN A 53 43.20 -21.38 31.94
CA ASN A 53 42.69 -22.58 31.25
C ASN A 53 43.08 -23.86 31.99
N THR A 54 42.08 -24.54 32.55
CA THR A 54 42.27 -25.78 33.30
C THR A 54 42.03 -27.02 32.44
N THR A 55 40.91 -27.08 31.72
CA THR A 55 40.47 -28.28 30.97
C THR A 55 40.12 -28.01 29.51
N GLY A 56 40.09 -26.74 29.08
CA GLY A 56 39.73 -26.36 27.72
C GLY A 56 40.73 -26.90 26.69
N ALA A 57 40.21 -27.43 25.58
CA ALA A 57 40.98 -28.10 24.54
C ALA A 57 40.80 -27.45 23.16
N TYR A 58 41.74 -27.70 22.25
CA TYR A 58 41.67 -27.26 20.85
C TYR A 58 41.52 -25.74 20.67
N ASN A 59 42.14 -24.94 21.54
CA ASN A 59 42.09 -23.49 21.44
C ASN A 59 43.34 -22.90 20.77
N VAL A 60 43.17 -21.83 19.99
CA VAL A 60 44.26 -21.05 19.39
C VAL A 60 44.16 -19.61 19.88
N PHE A 61 45.06 -19.20 20.77
CA PHE A 61 45.10 -17.84 21.33
C PHE A 61 46.41 -17.15 20.97
N VAL A 62 46.34 -16.04 20.25
CA VAL A 62 47.49 -15.31 19.72
C VAL A 62 47.31 -13.80 19.93
N GLY A 63 48.19 -13.12 20.64
CA GLY A 63 48.05 -11.67 20.84
C GLY A 63 48.89 -11.10 21.97
N GLY A 64 48.78 -9.78 22.20
CA GLY A 64 49.43 -9.12 23.34
C GLY A 64 48.48 -8.98 24.53
N ALA A 65 48.96 -9.20 25.75
CA ALA A 65 48.26 -8.89 27.01
C ALA A 65 46.83 -9.48 27.13
N GLY A 66 46.72 -10.73 27.61
CA GLY A 66 45.48 -11.21 28.23
C GLY A 66 44.39 -11.73 27.28
N ALA A 67 44.72 -12.10 26.04
CA ALA A 67 43.78 -12.88 25.22
C ALA A 67 43.35 -14.15 25.99
N ALA A 68 42.04 -14.42 26.01
CA ALA A 68 41.46 -15.55 26.74
C ALA A 68 41.82 -15.65 28.24
N LEU A 69 42.15 -14.54 28.92
CA LEU A 69 42.70 -14.59 30.28
C LEU A 69 41.84 -15.41 31.25
N SER A 70 40.51 -15.29 31.16
CA SER A 70 39.56 -15.97 32.05
C SER A 70 39.08 -17.35 31.57
N ASN A 71 39.56 -17.87 30.43
CA ASN A 71 39.02 -19.13 29.88
C ASN A 71 39.42 -20.28 30.78
N THR A 72 38.47 -20.95 31.43
CA THR A 72 38.71 -22.08 32.34
C THR A 72 38.47 -23.42 31.66
N THR A 73 37.32 -23.59 30.99
CA THR A 73 36.91 -24.88 30.40
C THR A 73 36.52 -24.78 28.93
N GLY A 74 36.42 -23.58 28.36
CA GLY A 74 36.00 -23.36 26.97
C GLY A 74 36.96 -24.01 25.96
N SER A 75 36.38 -24.67 24.95
CA SER A 75 37.10 -25.42 23.92
C SER A 75 36.78 -24.94 22.51
N TYR A 76 37.64 -25.29 21.54
CA TYR A 76 37.46 -24.97 20.11
C TYR A 76 37.38 -23.46 19.80
N ASN A 77 38.10 -22.63 20.56
CA ASN A 77 38.10 -21.18 20.35
C ASN A 77 39.36 -20.70 19.61
N VAL A 78 39.20 -19.71 18.72
CA VAL A 78 40.29 -19.03 18.01
C VAL A 78 40.27 -17.55 18.37
N PHE A 79 41.15 -17.11 19.26
CA PHE A 79 41.23 -15.70 19.69
C PHE A 79 42.55 -15.07 19.23
N THR A 80 42.47 -14.08 18.35
CA THR A 80 43.62 -13.35 17.82
C THR A 80 43.48 -11.86 18.07
N GLY A 81 44.44 -11.25 18.77
CA GLY A 81 44.42 -9.82 19.10
C GLY A 81 44.49 -9.57 20.60
N ALA A 82 44.89 -8.34 20.98
CA ALA A 82 45.04 -8.01 22.39
C ALA A 82 43.69 -7.98 23.11
N SER A 83 43.60 -8.68 24.24
CA SER A 83 42.38 -8.88 25.03
C SER A 83 41.19 -9.48 24.26
N ALA A 84 41.42 -10.17 23.14
CA ALA A 84 40.36 -10.91 22.46
C ALA A 84 39.84 -12.05 23.37
N GLY A 85 38.52 -12.13 23.54
CA GLY A 85 37.87 -13.11 24.42
C GLY A 85 38.31 -13.04 25.89
N TYR A 86 38.77 -11.88 26.38
CA TYR A 86 39.40 -11.73 27.70
C TYR A 86 38.61 -12.38 28.85
N LYS A 87 37.29 -12.14 28.93
CA LYS A 87 36.39 -12.72 29.94
C LYS A 87 35.66 -13.99 29.47
N ASN A 88 36.11 -14.65 28.41
CA ASN A 88 35.56 -15.97 28.11
C ASN A 88 35.85 -16.93 29.23
N THR A 89 34.84 -17.56 29.83
CA THR A 89 35.03 -18.52 30.93
C THR A 89 34.85 -19.95 30.44
N SER A 90 33.72 -20.23 29.79
CA SER A 90 33.33 -21.57 29.33
C SER A 90 32.75 -21.58 27.92
N GLY A 91 32.68 -20.43 27.24
CA GLY A 91 32.20 -20.34 25.87
C GLY A 91 33.07 -21.15 24.90
N GLU A 92 32.42 -21.82 23.96
CA GLU A 92 33.04 -22.75 23.01
C GLU A 92 32.73 -22.40 21.56
N ASN A 93 33.55 -22.92 20.63
CA ASN A 93 33.36 -22.74 19.18
C ASN A 93 33.33 -21.26 18.74
N ASN A 94 34.09 -20.38 19.40
CA ASN A 94 34.13 -18.96 19.06
C ASN A 94 35.39 -18.59 18.27
N ALA A 95 35.25 -17.73 17.26
CA ALA A 95 36.37 -17.16 16.49
C ALA A 95 36.40 -15.63 16.65
N PHE A 96 37.31 -15.11 17.46
CA PHE A 96 37.47 -13.68 17.73
C PHE A 96 38.79 -13.16 17.18
N VAL A 97 38.74 -12.19 16.27
CA VAL A 97 39.93 -11.61 15.62
C VAL A 97 39.86 -10.10 15.68
N GLY A 98 40.71 -9.47 16.49
CA GLY A 98 40.79 -8.02 16.66
C GLY A 98 41.06 -7.61 18.11
N TYR A 99 41.46 -6.35 18.30
CA TYR A 99 41.60 -5.76 19.63
C TYR A 99 40.27 -5.80 20.38
N GLN A 100 40.22 -6.47 21.55
CA GLN A 100 39.03 -6.62 22.38
C GLN A 100 37.78 -7.22 21.68
N ALA A 101 37.97 -7.98 20.60
CA ALA A 101 36.86 -8.74 20.00
C ALA A 101 36.31 -9.75 21.02
N GLY A 102 35.00 -9.76 21.25
CA GLY A 102 34.35 -10.65 22.23
C GLY A 102 34.81 -10.49 23.68
N TYR A 103 35.30 -9.30 24.08
CA TYR A 103 35.95 -9.07 25.38
C TYR A 103 35.16 -9.61 26.59
N ASN A 104 33.85 -9.40 26.67
CA ASN A 104 33.00 -9.82 27.79
C ASN A 104 32.29 -11.19 27.60
N ASN A 105 32.69 -12.03 26.63
CA ASN A 105 32.01 -13.29 26.27
C ASN A 105 32.04 -14.38 27.34
N SER A 106 31.31 -14.24 28.45
CA SER A 106 31.34 -15.17 29.58
C SER A 106 31.06 -16.63 29.19
N THR A 107 29.88 -16.88 28.59
CA THR A 107 29.39 -18.23 28.25
C THR A 107 28.89 -18.37 26.80
N GLY A 108 28.95 -17.31 26.00
CA GLY A 108 28.49 -17.33 24.61
C GLY A 108 29.29 -18.32 23.75
N TYR A 109 28.61 -18.99 22.82
CA TYR A 109 29.19 -20.04 21.98
C TYR A 109 28.84 -19.87 20.50
N SER A 110 29.63 -20.50 19.61
CA SER A 110 29.41 -20.47 18.16
C SER A 110 29.38 -19.06 17.55
N ASN A 111 30.14 -18.11 18.11
CA ASN A 111 30.21 -16.75 17.60
C ASN A 111 31.45 -16.50 16.73
N THR A 112 31.32 -15.71 15.67
CA THR A 112 32.44 -15.22 14.85
C THR A 112 32.51 -13.70 14.91
N PHE A 113 33.51 -13.15 15.60
CA PHE A 113 33.72 -11.70 15.74
C PHE A 113 35.04 -11.27 15.10
N ILE A 114 35.00 -10.46 14.06
CA ILE A 114 36.19 -10.01 13.32
C ILE A 114 36.17 -8.48 13.24
N GLY A 115 37.12 -7.82 13.89
CA GLY A 115 37.20 -6.36 13.98
C GLY A 115 37.51 -5.90 15.40
N SER A 116 38.07 -4.70 15.53
CA SER A 116 38.29 -4.09 16.85
C SER A 116 36.95 -3.91 17.56
N GLN A 117 36.85 -4.42 18.80
CA GLN A 117 35.67 -4.37 19.66
C GLN A 117 34.38 -4.95 19.04
N ALA A 118 34.49 -5.83 18.04
CA ALA A 118 33.35 -6.58 17.53
C ALA A 118 32.79 -7.49 18.64
N GLY A 119 31.49 -7.40 18.93
CA GLY A 119 30.83 -8.17 19.99
C GLY A 119 31.37 -7.94 21.40
N HIS A 120 31.93 -6.76 21.68
CA HIS A 120 32.65 -6.46 22.93
C HIS A 120 31.87 -6.81 24.21
N GLU A 121 30.57 -6.50 24.28
CA GLU A 121 29.72 -6.72 25.46
C GLU A 121 28.89 -8.02 25.40
N ASN A 122 29.16 -8.93 24.45
CA ASN A 122 28.51 -10.24 24.38
C ASN A 122 28.77 -10.98 25.66
N SER A 123 27.75 -11.25 26.48
CA SER A 123 27.90 -11.96 27.77
C SER A 123 27.48 -13.43 27.64
N GLY A 124 26.37 -13.68 26.93
CA GLY A 124 25.83 -15.02 26.69
C GLY A 124 25.18 -15.24 25.32
N GLY A 125 25.28 -14.27 24.40
CA GLY A 125 24.76 -14.43 23.03
C GLY A 125 25.51 -15.52 22.26
N TYR A 126 24.80 -16.21 21.36
CA TYR A 126 25.34 -17.36 20.62
C TYR A 126 24.95 -17.33 19.14
N SER A 127 25.70 -18.06 18.32
CA SER A 127 25.47 -18.16 16.87
C SER A 127 25.44 -16.81 16.15
N ASN A 128 26.24 -15.84 16.59
CA ASN A 128 26.33 -14.51 15.97
C ASN A 128 27.56 -14.38 15.06
N VAL A 129 27.44 -13.61 13.99
CA VAL A 129 28.54 -13.25 13.08
C VAL A 129 28.66 -11.73 13.05
N PHE A 130 29.69 -11.16 13.69
CA PHE A 130 29.95 -9.73 13.70
C PHE A 130 31.29 -9.42 13.00
N VAL A 131 31.25 -8.67 11.91
CA VAL A 131 32.43 -8.33 11.11
C VAL A 131 32.49 -6.82 10.88
N GLY A 132 33.47 -6.15 11.46
CA GLY A 132 33.66 -4.70 11.38
C GLY A 132 34.06 -4.09 12.72
N LEU A 133 34.65 -2.90 12.68
CA LEU A 133 34.89 -2.11 13.89
C LEU A 133 33.56 -1.88 14.61
N THR A 134 33.51 -2.26 15.89
CA THR A 134 32.38 -2.10 16.81
C THR A 134 31.04 -2.69 16.32
N ALA A 135 31.08 -3.65 15.38
CA ALA A 135 29.90 -4.40 14.98
C ALA A 135 29.33 -5.21 16.17
N GLY A 136 28.03 -5.08 16.44
CA GLY A 136 27.38 -5.75 17.58
C GLY A 136 27.95 -5.41 18.96
N TYR A 137 28.59 -4.23 19.13
CA TYR A 137 29.32 -3.87 20.35
C TYR A 137 28.56 -4.13 21.65
N ARG A 138 27.27 -3.73 21.73
CA ARG A 138 26.42 -3.86 22.92
C ARG A 138 25.59 -5.15 22.99
N ASN A 139 25.80 -6.11 22.09
CA ASN A 139 25.03 -7.37 22.12
C ASN A 139 25.31 -8.05 23.44
N THR A 140 24.33 -8.20 24.34
CA THR A 140 24.55 -8.82 25.65
C THR A 140 24.05 -10.26 25.68
N GLY A 141 22.87 -10.51 25.08
CA GLY A 141 22.21 -11.81 25.02
C GLY A 141 21.56 -12.16 23.67
N GLY A 142 21.62 -11.27 22.67
CA GLY A 142 21.10 -11.54 21.33
C GLY A 142 21.79 -12.73 20.65
N PHE A 143 21.05 -13.48 19.85
CA PHE A 143 21.54 -14.69 19.16
C PHE A 143 21.08 -14.76 17.71
N SER A 144 21.80 -15.55 16.91
CA SER A 144 21.54 -15.75 15.48
C SER A 144 21.54 -14.45 14.67
N ASN A 145 22.37 -13.47 15.04
CA ASN A 145 22.49 -12.21 14.30
C ASN A 145 23.71 -12.21 13.37
N VAL A 146 23.58 -11.56 12.21
CA VAL A 146 24.68 -11.33 11.26
C VAL A 146 24.84 -9.83 11.07
N PHE A 147 25.89 -9.23 11.64
CA PHE A 147 26.20 -7.81 11.52
C PHE A 147 27.53 -7.60 10.82
N VAL A 148 27.52 -6.99 9.65
CA VAL A 148 28.71 -6.77 8.83
C VAL A 148 28.80 -5.30 8.43
N GLY A 149 29.86 -4.62 8.86
CA GLY A 149 30.11 -3.19 8.62
C GLY A 149 30.45 -2.41 9.89
N PHE A 150 31.00 -1.21 9.73
CA PHE A 150 31.30 -0.31 10.84
C PHE A 150 30.03 0.04 11.62
N ASN A 151 30.01 -0.19 12.94
CA ASN A 151 28.86 0.08 13.82
C ASN A 151 27.55 -0.64 13.41
N SER A 152 27.62 -1.69 12.60
CA SER A 152 26.43 -2.49 12.25
C SER A 152 25.87 -3.16 13.51
N GLY A 153 24.58 -2.94 13.80
CA GLY A 153 23.92 -3.45 15.01
C GLY A 153 24.54 -3.00 16.34
N PHE A 154 25.21 -1.85 16.39
CA PHE A 154 25.99 -1.38 17.54
C PHE A 154 25.25 -1.47 18.89
N ALA A 155 23.99 -1.02 18.95
CA ALA A 155 23.20 -0.97 20.18
C ALA A 155 22.37 -2.22 20.47
N ASN A 156 22.46 -3.28 19.64
CA ASN A 156 21.66 -4.51 19.84
C ASN A 156 21.98 -5.06 21.21
N THR A 157 20.99 -5.32 22.05
CA THR A 157 21.20 -5.95 23.37
C THR A 157 20.68 -7.38 23.35
N ASN A 158 19.39 -7.53 23.03
CA ASN A 158 18.65 -8.79 23.08
C ASN A 158 17.98 -9.15 21.75
N GLY A 159 18.11 -8.32 20.69
CA GLY A 159 17.52 -8.60 19.39
C GLY A 159 18.10 -9.89 18.79
N THR A 160 17.26 -10.64 18.08
CA THR A 160 17.60 -11.97 17.55
C THR A 160 17.28 -12.09 16.06
N ARG A 161 17.99 -12.99 15.36
CA ARG A 161 17.71 -13.31 13.94
C ARG A 161 17.74 -12.09 13.02
N ASN A 162 18.59 -11.11 13.31
CA ASN A 162 18.75 -9.93 12.48
C ASN A 162 19.92 -10.08 11.49
N THR A 163 19.78 -9.59 10.27
CA THR A 163 20.85 -9.53 9.25
C THR A 163 21.07 -8.08 8.85
N PHE A 164 22.16 -7.47 9.30
CA PHE A 164 22.54 -6.07 9.02
C PHE A 164 23.85 -6.01 8.25
N LEU A 165 23.80 -5.50 7.01
CA LEU A 165 24.95 -5.39 6.12
C LEU A 165 25.13 -3.95 5.65
N GLY A 166 26.22 -3.31 6.07
CA GLY A 166 26.56 -1.94 5.71
C GLY A 166 27.04 -1.11 6.91
N THR A 167 27.49 0.10 6.61
CA THR A 167 27.90 1.07 7.64
C THR A 167 26.69 1.58 8.42
N GLN A 168 26.74 1.48 9.75
CA GLN A 168 25.71 1.97 10.68
C GLN A 168 24.30 1.41 10.39
N THR A 169 24.22 0.24 9.78
CA THR A 169 22.97 -0.47 9.53
C THR A 169 22.38 -0.98 10.84
N GLY A 170 21.11 -0.66 11.14
CA GLY A 170 20.44 -1.06 12.38
C GLY A 170 21.17 -0.61 13.65
N ALA A 171 21.96 0.46 13.61
CA ALA A 171 22.88 0.84 14.68
C ALA A 171 22.19 1.10 16.03
N SER A 172 20.94 1.55 16.02
CA SER A 172 20.16 1.82 17.24
C SER A 172 19.25 0.65 17.66
N ASN A 173 19.29 -0.51 16.98
CA ASN A 173 18.43 -1.66 17.30
C ASN A 173 18.70 -2.07 18.73
N VAL A 174 17.70 -2.08 19.62
CA VAL A 174 17.88 -2.49 21.02
C VAL A 174 17.42 -3.94 21.18
N SER A 175 16.18 -4.23 20.79
CA SER A 175 15.54 -5.56 20.97
C SER A 175 14.74 -6.05 19.75
N GLY A 176 14.67 -5.26 18.67
CA GLY A 176 14.02 -5.67 17.42
C GLY A 176 14.59 -6.99 16.88
N SER A 177 13.73 -7.86 16.38
CA SER A 177 14.10 -9.21 15.93
C SER A 177 13.58 -9.52 14.52
N GLY A 178 14.27 -10.42 13.82
CA GLY A 178 13.85 -10.87 12.48
C GLY A 178 13.95 -9.78 11.41
N ASN A 179 14.84 -8.80 11.58
CA ASN A 179 15.01 -7.72 10.61
C ASN A 179 16.12 -8.03 9.60
N VAL A 180 15.92 -7.63 8.33
CA VAL A 180 16.93 -7.72 7.26
C VAL A 180 17.18 -6.33 6.72
N PHE A 181 18.33 -5.73 7.06
CA PHE A 181 18.72 -4.39 6.63
C PHE A 181 19.99 -4.44 5.80
N LEU A 182 19.93 -3.95 4.57
CA LEU A 182 21.04 -3.99 3.61
C LEU A 182 21.29 -2.59 3.03
N GLY A 183 22.49 -2.05 3.22
CA GLY A 183 22.87 -0.70 2.80
C GLY A 183 23.33 0.19 3.95
N GLY A 184 24.02 1.29 3.61
CA GLY A 184 24.47 2.26 4.61
C GLY A 184 23.29 2.96 5.29
N PHE A 185 23.34 3.04 6.62
CA PHE A 185 22.33 3.71 7.45
C PHE A 185 20.90 3.16 7.32
N THR A 186 20.73 1.98 6.75
CA THR A 186 19.43 1.32 6.62
C THR A 186 18.90 0.93 8.00
N GLY A 187 17.65 1.31 8.32
CA GLY A 187 17.04 1.05 9.63
C GLY A 187 17.80 1.65 10.82
N TYR A 188 18.56 2.73 10.62
CA TYR A 188 19.48 3.31 11.62
C TYR A 188 18.84 3.51 13.00
N SER A 189 17.63 4.07 13.03
CA SER A 189 16.90 4.43 14.26
C SER A 189 15.97 3.34 14.77
N ASN A 190 15.96 2.13 14.18
CA ASN A 190 15.14 1.03 14.68
C ASN A 190 15.53 0.72 16.10
N SER A 191 14.60 0.77 17.05
CA SER A 191 14.82 0.51 18.47
C SER A 191 14.22 -0.85 18.84
N THR A 192 12.93 -1.06 18.52
CA THR A 192 12.18 -2.28 18.88
C THR A 192 11.41 -2.90 17.71
N GLY A 193 11.38 -2.23 16.55
CA GLY A 193 10.68 -2.74 15.36
C GLY A 193 11.21 -4.09 14.92
N SER A 194 10.30 -4.99 14.53
CA SER A 194 10.60 -6.38 14.19
C SER A 194 10.02 -6.77 12.84
N PHE A 195 10.58 -7.81 12.23
CA PHE A 195 10.13 -8.36 10.94
C PHE A 195 10.15 -7.34 9.80
N ASN A 196 11.08 -6.39 9.82
CA ASN A 196 11.26 -5.42 8.75
C ASN A 196 12.31 -5.89 7.74
N THR A 197 12.05 -5.71 6.45
CA THR A 197 13.02 -5.89 5.37
C THR A 197 13.30 -4.55 4.71
N HIS A 198 14.48 -3.98 4.92
CA HIS A 198 14.87 -2.71 4.32
C HIS A 198 16.13 -2.89 3.46
N THR A 199 16.14 -2.35 2.25
CA THR A 199 17.29 -2.42 1.35
C THR A 199 17.47 -1.11 0.60
N GLY A 200 18.68 -0.55 0.63
CA GLY A 200 19.02 0.73 0.02
C GLY A 200 19.54 1.75 1.02
N TYR A 201 20.31 2.73 0.54
CA TYR A 201 20.87 3.79 1.36
C TYR A 201 19.76 4.54 2.12
N GLN A 202 19.87 4.57 3.45
CA GLN A 202 18.90 5.20 4.36
C GLN A 202 17.44 4.72 4.20
N ALA A 203 17.20 3.53 3.64
CA ALA A 203 15.85 2.95 3.65
C ALA A 203 15.39 2.70 5.11
N GLY A 204 14.18 3.15 5.45
CA GLY A 204 13.62 3.03 6.81
C GLY A 204 14.44 3.73 7.90
N TYR A 205 15.21 4.76 7.57
CA TYR A 205 16.16 5.40 8.50
C TYR A 205 15.55 5.76 9.86
N ASN A 206 14.37 6.38 9.89
CA ASN A 206 13.68 6.79 11.12
C ASN A 206 12.71 5.75 11.69
N ASN A 207 12.64 4.53 11.14
CA ASN A 207 11.70 3.51 11.60
C ASN A 207 12.11 3.02 12.98
N SER A 208 11.46 3.54 14.02
CA SER A 208 11.86 3.36 15.43
C SER A 208 11.21 2.13 16.05
N THR A 209 9.89 1.98 15.88
CA THR A 209 9.14 0.84 16.44
C THR A 209 8.24 0.14 15.42
N GLY A 210 8.15 0.68 14.20
CA GLY A 210 7.37 0.10 13.13
C GLY A 210 7.85 -1.32 12.78
N SER A 211 6.89 -2.21 12.55
CA SER A 211 7.14 -3.63 12.32
C SER A 211 6.49 -4.09 11.03
N GLN A 212 6.97 -5.20 10.47
CA GLN A 212 6.41 -5.84 9.27
C GLN A 212 6.47 -4.96 8.02
N ASN A 213 7.43 -4.03 7.93
CA ASN A 213 7.60 -3.18 6.75
C ASN A 213 8.59 -3.77 5.74
N THR A 214 8.34 -3.56 4.46
CA THR A 214 9.25 -3.89 3.35
C THR A 214 9.61 -2.63 2.57
N PHE A 215 10.82 -2.11 2.74
CA PHE A 215 11.30 -0.91 2.05
C PHE A 215 12.47 -1.25 1.12
N PHE A 216 12.32 -0.96 -0.17
CA PHE A 216 13.35 -1.23 -1.16
C PHE A 216 13.60 0.01 -2.02
N GLY A 217 14.82 0.54 -1.97
CA GLY A 217 15.21 1.75 -2.68
C GLY A 217 15.85 2.78 -1.74
N ALA A 218 16.70 3.65 -2.28
CA ALA A 218 17.28 4.72 -1.48
C ALA A 218 16.19 5.66 -0.96
N LEU A 219 16.25 5.99 0.33
CA LEU A 219 15.28 6.82 1.05
C LEU A 219 13.83 6.26 1.08
N ALA A 220 13.60 5.00 0.71
CA ALA A 220 12.28 4.38 0.83
C ALA A 220 11.87 4.32 2.31
N GLY A 221 10.69 4.84 2.65
CA GLY A 221 10.18 4.90 4.04
C GLY A 221 11.06 5.69 5.01
N TYR A 222 11.88 6.63 4.52
CA TYR A 222 12.87 7.34 5.34
C TYR A 222 12.30 7.96 6.61
N ASN A 223 11.11 8.58 6.54
CA ASN A 223 10.44 9.25 7.66
C ASN A 223 9.47 8.36 8.44
N THR A 224 9.30 7.10 8.06
CA THR A 224 8.38 6.20 8.78
C THR A 224 8.95 5.95 10.16
N THR A 225 8.17 6.20 11.21
CA THR A 225 8.57 6.08 12.62
C THR A 225 7.85 4.94 13.34
N LEU A 226 6.52 4.88 13.19
CA LEU A 226 5.64 3.92 13.87
C LEU A 226 4.85 3.02 12.91
N GLY A 227 4.81 3.36 11.61
CA GLY A 227 4.01 2.66 10.61
C GLY A 227 4.31 1.17 10.54
N THR A 228 3.28 0.36 10.34
CA THR A 228 3.39 -1.11 10.26
C THR A 228 2.84 -1.64 8.94
N SER A 229 3.32 -2.81 8.52
CA SER A 229 2.77 -3.55 7.38
C SER A 229 2.77 -2.75 6.06
N ASN A 230 3.74 -1.86 5.87
CA ASN A 230 3.88 -1.09 4.65
C ASN A 230 4.83 -1.75 3.65
N ILE A 231 4.56 -1.59 2.34
CA ILE A 231 5.43 -2.03 1.25
C ILE A 231 5.80 -0.80 0.41
N PHE A 232 7.05 -0.34 0.50
CA PHE A 232 7.56 0.80 -0.27
C PHE A 232 8.68 0.40 -1.20
N LEU A 233 8.48 0.50 -2.51
CA LEU A 233 9.45 0.07 -3.53
C LEU A 233 9.73 1.22 -4.50
N GLY A 234 10.96 1.76 -4.46
CA GLY A 234 11.41 2.85 -5.33
C GLY A 234 12.23 3.90 -4.60
N TYR A 235 12.95 4.74 -5.36
CA TYR A 235 13.62 5.92 -4.80
C TYR A 235 12.59 6.85 -4.14
N GLN A 236 12.79 7.18 -2.86
CA GLN A 236 11.86 8.01 -2.07
C GLN A 236 10.41 7.52 -1.99
N ALA A 237 10.15 6.23 -2.26
CA ALA A 237 8.81 5.66 -2.09
C ALA A 237 8.39 5.75 -0.60
N GLY A 238 7.21 6.34 -0.34
CA GLY A 238 6.69 6.52 1.02
C GLY A 238 7.48 7.52 1.88
N LEU A 239 8.24 8.44 1.27
CA LEU A 239 9.04 9.43 2.00
C LEU A 239 8.18 10.31 2.95
N GLY A 240 6.92 10.58 2.58
CA GLY A 240 5.98 11.38 3.39
C GLY A 240 5.30 10.58 4.49
N ASN A 241 5.51 9.26 4.55
CA ASN A 241 4.84 8.39 5.52
C ASN A 241 5.55 8.44 6.87
N SER A 242 4.89 8.97 7.89
CA SER A 242 5.40 8.97 9.27
C SER A 242 4.84 7.82 10.11
N THR A 243 3.53 7.78 10.34
CA THR A 243 2.91 6.82 11.29
C THR A 243 1.90 5.87 10.65
N SER A 244 1.61 6.02 9.36
CA SER A 244 0.52 5.28 8.72
C SER A 244 0.91 3.85 8.36
N SER A 245 -0.09 2.97 8.27
CA SER A 245 0.09 1.52 8.13
C SER A 245 -0.63 0.95 6.92
N ASN A 246 -0.29 -0.28 6.56
CA ASN A 246 -0.95 -1.05 5.49
C ASN A 246 -0.94 -0.37 4.11
N ASN A 247 0.07 0.45 3.81
CA ASN A 247 0.18 1.09 2.52
C ASN A 247 1.06 0.29 1.57
N VAL A 248 0.69 0.25 0.29
CA VAL A 248 1.51 -0.26 -0.81
C VAL A 248 1.87 0.90 -1.71
N ILE A 249 3.14 1.31 -1.73
CA ILE A 249 3.64 2.45 -2.50
C ILE A 249 4.78 1.98 -3.40
N ILE A 250 4.54 1.92 -4.70
CA ILE A 250 5.47 1.35 -5.67
C ILE A 250 5.70 2.35 -6.79
N GLY A 251 6.95 2.79 -6.92
CA GLY A 251 7.42 3.73 -7.93
C GLY A 251 8.23 4.88 -7.32
N PRO A 252 9.11 5.51 -8.10
CA PRO A 252 9.94 6.61 -7.61
C PRO A 252 9.09 7.83 -7.25
N ASN A 253 9.47 8.50 -6.17
CA ASN A 253 8.84 9.70 -5.61
C ASN A 253 7.33 9.55 -5.32
N SER A 254 6.84 8.34 -5.13
CA SER A 254 5.44 8.09 -4.80
C SER A 254 5.21 8.16 -3.29
N GLY A 255 4.08 8.71 -2.86
CA GLY A 255 3.75 8.88 -1.45
C GLY A 255 4.72 9.79 -0.70
N THR A 256 5.14 10.88 -1.35
CA THR A 256 5.98 11.92 -0.74
C THR A 256 5.17 12.92 0.09
N ALA A 257 3.88 13.07 -0.22
CA ALA A 257 2.91 13.76 0.64
C ALA A 257 2.48 12.85 1.81
N THR A 258 1.93 13.41 2.89
CA THR A 258 1.52 12.56 4.03
C THR A 258 0.38 11.63 3.60
N THR A 259 0.48 10.37 4.02
CA THR A 259 -0.49 9.34 3.68
C THR A 259 -1.29 8.98 4.93
N GLY A 260 -2.60 8.75 4.78
CA GLY A 260 -3.31 7.91 5.73
C GLY A 260 -2.94 6.43 5.52
N SER A 261 -3.75 5.53 6.07
CA SER A 261 -3.48 4.08 6.03
C SER A 261 -4.29 3.38 4.94
N ASN A 262 -3.92 2.13 4.65
CA ASN A 262 -4.65 1.26 3.72
C ASN A 262 -4.73 1.79 2.28
N ASN A 263 -3.68 2.49 1.81
CA ASN A 263 -3.65 3.05 0.46
C ASN A 263 -2.76 2.26 -0.50
N VAL A 264 -3.09 2.29 -1.79
CA VAL A 264 -2.30 1.70 -2.89
C VAL A 264 -1.88 2.79 -3.87
N LEU A 265 -0.61 3.15 -3.89
CA LEU A 265 -0.03 4.13 -4.81
C LEU A 265 0.94 3.40 -5.76
N LEU A 266 0.61 3.30 -7.04
CA LEU A 266 1.36 2.49 -8.01
C LEU A 266 1.66 3.29 -9.28
N GLY A 267 2.94 3.56 -9.54
CA GLY A 267 3.43 4.37 -10.66
C GLY A 267 4.46 5.38 -10.18
N SER A 268 5.12 6.09 -11.08
CA SER A 268 6.02 7.19 -10.71
C SER A 268 5.22 8.43 -10.29
N ASN A 269 5.66 9.10 -9.23
CA ASN A 269 5.04 10.31 -8.68
C ASN A 269 3.55 10.15 -8.30
N THR A 270 3.14 8.97 -7.83
CA THR A 270 1.75 8.79 -7.36
C THR A 270 1.55 9.35 -5.97
N GLN A 271 0.44 10.05 -5.72
CA GLN A 271 0.24 10.81 -4.48
C GLN A 271 -1.15 10.63 -3.85
N SER A 272 -1.22 10.93 -2.55
CA SER A 272 -2.43 11.38 -1.86
C SER A 272 -2.42 12.92 -1.81
N THR A 273 -3.49 13.60 -2.22
CA THR A 273 -3.51 15.08 -2.25
C THR A 273 -3.80 15.72 -0.90
N SER A 274 -4.13 14.94 0.12
CA SER A 274 -4.45 15.42 1.46
C SER A 274 -3.98 14.45 2.53
N ASP A 275 -3.80 14.98 3.74
CA ASP A 275 -3.45 14.19 4.90
C ASP A 275 -4.58 13.23 5.26
N ASN A 276 -4.22 12.04 5.74
CA ASN A 276 -5.17 11.05 6.28
C ASN A 276 -6.21 10.52 5.27
N ILE A 277 -5.90 10.45 3.97
CA ILE A 277 -6.68 9.65 3.02
C ILE A 277 -6.59 8.17 3.39
N GLN A 278 -7.73 7.47 3.43
CA GLN A 278 -7.84 6.07 3.84
C GLN A 278 -8.51 5.24 2.75
N ASN A 279 -8.10 3.97 2.62
CA ASN A 279 -8.73 2.99 1.71
C ASN A 279 -8.79 3.51 0.26
N ALA A 280 -7.72 4.16 -0.21
CA ALA A 280 -7.70 4.77 -1.52
C ALA A 280 -6.61 4.19 -2.42
N ALA A 281 -6.79 4.30 -3.74
CA ALA A 281 -5.77 3.89 -4.69
C ALA A 281 -5.54 4.94 -5.77
N ALA A 282 -4.29 5.15 -6.14
CA ALA A 282 -3.88 5.91 -7.31
C ALA A 282 -2.93 5.06 -8.14
N ILE A 283 -3.33 4.73 -9.38
CA ILE A 283 -2.59 3.81 -10.25
C ILE A 283 -2.31 4.48 -11.58
N GLY A 284 -1.03 4.59 -11.94
CA GLY A 284 -0.55 5.25 -13.17
C GLY A 284 0.46 6.35 -12.87
N VAL A 285 1.25 6.74 -13.86
CA VAL A 285 2.21 7.86 -13.73
C VAL A 285 1.44 9.13 -13.37
N ASN A 286 1.92 9.86 -12.35
CA ASN A 286 1.32 11.08 -11.81
C ASN A 286 -0.14 10.93 -11.31
N ALA A 287 -0.63 9.70 -11.13
CA ALA A 287 -1.97 9.50 -10.58
C ALA A 287 -2.04 10.03 -9.14
N SER A 288 -3.14 10.69 -8.80
CA SER A 288 -3.31 11.27 -7.47
C SER A 288 -4.73 11.08 -6.98
N VAL A 289 -4.88 10.57 -5.75
CA VAL A 289 -6.18 10.36 -5.12
C VAL A 289 -6.41 11.41 -4.03
N GLY A 290 -7.58 12.03 -4.04
CA GLY A 290 -7.88 13.16 -3.14
C GLY A 290 -8.93 12.93 -2.07
N ILE A 291 -9.56 11.75 -2.06
CA ILE A 291 -10.58 11.36 -1.08
C ILE A 291 -10.41 9.91 -0.67
N SER A 292 -10.90 9.57 0.53
CA SER A 292 -10.95 8.20 1.02
C SER A 292 -11.96 7.35 0.26
N ASN A 293 -11.76 6.03 0.25
CA ASN A 293 -12.63 5.04 -0.41
C ASN A 293 -12.78 5.28 -1.93
N ALA A 294 -11.71 5.72 -2.59
CA ALA A 294 -11.71 6.01 -4.02
C ALA A 294 -10.54 5.36 -4.75
N ILE A 295 -10.72 5.08 -6.03
CA ILE A 295 -9.68 4.62 -6.94
C ILE A 295 -9.56 5.63 -8.08
N VAL A 296 -8.35 6.14 -8.30
CA VAL A 296 -7.99 6.99 -9.44
C VAL A 296 -7.05 6.20 -10.36
N LEU A 297 -7.43 6.09 -11.62
CA LEU A 297 -6.67 5.39 -12.66
C LEU A 297 -6.12 6.43 -13.65
N GLY A 298 -4.84 6.77 -13.50
CA GLY A 298 -4.11 7.75 -14.30
C GLY A 298 -4.00 9.16 -13.71
N ASP A 299 -3.24 10.02 -14.38
CA ASP A 299 -3.06 11.44 -14.08
C ASP A 299 -4.36 12.25 -14.27
N TYR A 300 -4.87 12.82 -13.19
CA TYR A 300 -6.10 13.62 -13.19
C TYR A 300 -5.96 14.96 -13.93
N THR A 301 -4.73 15.40 -14.23
CA THR A 301 -4.45 16.66 -14.94
C THR A 301 -4.35 16.46 -16.46
N ASN A 302 -4.28 15.22 -16.94
CA ASN A 302 -4.14 14.90 -18.36
C ASN A 302 -5.40 14.23 -18.93
N ALA A 303 -6.19 15.00 -19.69
CA ALA A 303 -7.42 14.53 -20.33
C ALA A 303 -7.22 13.47 -21.44
N SER A 304 -5.97 13.22 -21.86
CA SER A 304 -5.65 12.22 -22.91
C SER A 304 -5.45 10.82 -22.36
N ILE A 305 -5.55 10.61 -21.04
CA ILE A 305 -5.41 9.29 -20.46
C ILE A 305 -6.60 8.41 -20.80
N ALA A 306 -6.29 7.17 -21.16
CA ALA A 306 -7.28 6.16 -21.48
C ALA A 306 -7.13 4.95 -20.55
N VAL A 307 -8.25 4.52 -19.98
CA VAL A 307 -8.38 3.32 -19.15
C VAL A 307 -9.06 2.23 -19.97
N GLY A 308 -8.35 1.13 -20.22
CA GLY A 308 -8.88 -0.03 -20.92
C GLY A 308 -9.27 -1.16 -19.97
N ILE A 309 -10.49 -1.68 -20.10
CA ILE A 309 -10.95 -2.91 -19.44
C ILE A 309 -11.24 -3.95 -20.52
N GLY A 310 -10.41 -5.00 -20.59
CA GLY A 310 -10.51 -6.02 -21.64
C GLY A 310 -9.97 -5.59 -23.01
N THR A 311 -9.32 -4.43 -23.10
CA THR A 311 -8.60 -3.90 -24.27
C THR A 311 -7.22 -3.38 -23.86
N ASN A 312 -6.21 -3.54 -24.71
CA ASN A 312 -4.85 -3.02 -24.51
C ASN A 312 -4.56 -1.74 -25.32
N ALA A 313 -5.51 -1.31 -26.16
CA ALA A 313 -5.41 -0.11 -26.98
C ALA A 313 -6.75 0.66 -26.94
N PRO A 314 -7.13 1.19 -25.75
CA PRO A 314 -8.39 1.90 -25.59
C PRO A 314 -8.48 3.09 -26.56
N GLN A 315 -9.59 3.20 -27.29
CA GLN A 315 -9.83 4.30 -28.24
C GLN A 315 -10.56 5.50 -27.61
N PHE A 316 -10.97 5.35 -26.35
CA PHE A 316 -11.69 6.35 -25.56
C PHE A 316 -11.09 6.47 -24.16
N PRO A 317 -11.33 7.57 -23.43
CA PRO A 317 -10.83 7.74 -22.06
C PRO A 317 -11.21 6.61 -21.10
N LEU A 318 -12.39 5.99 -21.29
CA LEU A 318 -12.76 4.72 -20.69
C LEU A 318 -13.31 3.79 -21.78
N ASP A 319 -12.61 2.68 -22.03
CA ASP A 319 -12.98 1.70 -23.06
C ASP A 319 -13.13 0.32 -22.42
N VAL A 320 -14.37 -0.19 -22.40
CA VAL A 320 -14.74 -1.46 -21.76
C VAL A 320 -15.21 -2.44 -22.82
N ARG A 321 -14.40 -3.47 -23.08
CA ARG A 321 -14.79 -4.59 -23.95
C ARG A 321 -15.49 -5.67 -23.12
N GLY A 322 -16.80 -5.54 -22.95
CA GLY A 322 -17.63 -6.48 -22.19
C GLY A 322 -18.97 -5.89 -21.76
N ILE A 323 -19.61 -6.51 -20.76
CA ILE A 323 -20.87 -6.05 -20.16
C ILE A 323 -20.56 -5.39 -18.81
N ILE A 324 -21.05 -4.17 -18.61
CA ILE A 324 -21.07 -3.53 -17.29
C ILE A 324 -22.34 -3.98 -16.55
N ASN A 325 -22.18 -4.80 -15.52
CA ASN A 325 -23.29 -5.29 -14.71
C ASN A 325 -23.39 -4.50 -13.39
N LEU A 326 -24.50 -3.78 -13.19
CA LEU A 326 -24.78 -3.00 -11.99
C LEU A 326 -25.73 -3.79 -11.08
N ARG A 327 -25.39 -3.92 -9.80
CA ARG A 327 -26.20 -4.63 -8.78
C ARG A 327 -26.49 -3.71 -7.59
N ASN A 328 -27.43 -4.10 -6.73
CA ASN A 328 -27.78 -3.38 -5.50
C ASN A 328 -28.09 -1.89 -5.73
N ASN A 329 -28.95 -1.59 -6.72
CA ASN A 329 -29.29 -0.23 -7.15
C ASN A 329 -28.11 0.59 -7.69
N GLY A 330 -27.08 -0.06 -8.25
CA GLY A 330 -26.00 0.64 -8.95
C GLY A 330 -26.51 1.40 -10.17
N THR A 331 -26.14 2.67 -10.28
CA THR A 331 -26.48 3.56 -11.40
C THR A 331 -25.22 4.07 -12.08
N ILE A 332 -25.35 4.51 -13.34
CA ILE A 332 -24.34 5.32 -14.03
C ILE A 332 -24.93 6.72 -14.20
N LYS A 333 -24.17 7.73 -13.78
CA LYS A 333 -24.52 9.13 -13.96
C LYS A 333 -23.69 9.73 -15.09
N PHE A 334 -24.35 10.34 -16.06
CA PHE A 334 -23.70 11.06 -17.14
C PHE A 334 -23.92 12.56 -16.95
N SER A 335 -22.88 13.28 -16.51
CA SER A 335 -22.96 14.72 -16.21
C SER A 335 -22.87 15.62 -17.44
N HIS A 336 -22.39 15.09 -18.57
CA HIS A 336 -22.18 15.83 -19.82
C HIS A 336 -22.71 15.03 -21.01
N LEU A 337 -24.00 15.13 -21.27
CA LEU A 337 -24.64 14.50 -22.43
C LEU A 337 -24.73 15.51 -23.58
N SER A 338 -24.14 15.19 -24.73
CA SER A 338 -24.34 15.96 -25.96
C SER A 338 -25.58 15.45 -26.70
N ASN A 339 -26.53 16.34 -27.00
CA ASN A 339 -27.78 16.00 -27.64
C ASN A 339 -27.58 15.82 -29.17
N SER A 340 -27.02 14.68 -29.57
CA SER A 340 -27.00 14.27 -30.98
C SER A 340 -27.91 13.05 -31.13
N LEU A 341 -29.19 13.31 -31.37
CA LEU A 341 -30.15 12.26 -31.71
C LEU A 341 -29.68 11.59 -33.01
N ARG A 342 -29.13 10.38 -32.89
CA ARG A 342 -28.91 9.50 -34.04
C ARG A 342 -30.26 8.90 -34.44
N ASN A 343 -30.63 9.07 -35.70
CA ASN A 343 -31.75 8.35 -36.33
C ASN A 343 -31.44 6.84 -36.34
N GLY A 344 -31.92 6.11 -35.35
CA GLY A 344 -31.81 4.65 -35.25
C GLY A 344 -33.14 4.02 -34.84
N THR A 345 -33.42 2.83 -35.36
CA THR A 345 -34.72 2.12 -35.34
C THR A 345 -34.95 1.29 -34.07
N THR A 346 -34.48 1.73 -32.89
CA THR A 346 -34.64 0.96 -31.64
C THR A 346 -35.61 1.66 -30.69
N ASP A 347 -36.70 0.97 -30.31
CA ASP A 347 -37.76 1.48 -29.42
C ASP A 347 -37.36 1.53 -27.92
N GLN A 348 -36.09 1.27 -27.59
CA GLN A 348 -35.57 1.29 -26.22
C GLN A 348 -34.60 2.45 -26.06
N PHE A 349 -35.02 3.48 -25.32
CA PHE A 349 -34.18 4.60 -24.94
C PHE A 349 -33.73 4.44 -23.48
N LEU A 350 -32.42 4.43 -23.25
CA LEU A 350 -31.88 4.80 -21.95
C LEU A 350 -32.11 6.32 -21.82
N THR A 351 -32.98 6.72 -20.92
CA THR A 351 -33.14 8.14 -20.59
C THR A 351 -32.38 8.46 -19.30
N VAL A 352 -32.15 9.73 -19.01
CA VAL A 352 -31.64 10.17 -17.71
C VAL A 352 -32.73 10.88 -16.92
N ASN A 353 -32.77 10.68 -15.60
CA ASN A 353 -33.64 11.47 -14.73
C ASN A 353 -33.08 12.90 -14.51
N GLU A 354 -33.80 13.73 -13.75
CA GLU A 354 -33.39 15.10 -13.39
C GLU A 354 -32.02 15.17 -12.69
N GLN A 355 -31.55 14.06 -12.11
CA GLN A 355 -30.27 13.93 -11.42
C GLN A 355 -29.14 13.40 -12.32
N GLY A 356 -29.43 13.08 -13.59
CA GLY A 356 -28.49 12.59 -14.59
C GLY A 356 -28.24 11.07 -14.56
N GLU A 357 -29.06 10.31 -13.84
CA GLU A 357 -28.93 8.85 -13.70
C GLU A 357 -29.68 8.13 -14.84
N THR A 358 -29.07 7.11 -15.45
CA THR A 358 -29.75 6.30 -16.47
C THR A 358 -30.93 5.52 -15.90
N VAL A 359 -32.11 5.71 -16.48
CA VAL A 359 -33.35 5.00 -16.17
C VAL A 359 -33.99 4.42 -17.43
N LEU A 360 -34.71 3.31 -17.26
CA LEU A 360 -35.44 2.68 -18.36
C LEU A 360 -36.74 3.46 -18.60
N ALA A 361 -36.83 4.16 -19.73
CA ALA A 361 -38.09 4.77 -20.14
C ALA A 361 -39.03 3.67 -20.67
N LYS A 362 -40.22 3.55 -20.07
CA LYS A 362 -41.36 2.91 -20.74
C LYS A 362 -42.30 4.04 -21.17
N HIS A 363 -42.42 4.30 -22.47
CA HIS A 363 -43.41 5.23 -23.00
C HIS A 363 -44.82 4.65 -22.79
N ARG A 364 -45.39 4.87 -21.61
CA ARG A 364 -46.84 4.83 -21.42
C ARG A 364 -47.32 6.27 -21.38
N LEU A 365 -48.07 6.67 -22.41
CA LEU A 365 -48.85 7.90 -22.38
C LEU A 365 -49.89 7.72 -21.25
N ARG A 366 -49.76 8.48 -20.17
CA ARG A 366 -50.67 8.44 -19.01
C ARG A 366 -51.20 9.85 -18.78
N ILE A 367 -52.52 9.98 -18.75
CA ILE A 367 -53.19 11.18 -18.24
C ILE A 367 -53.34 11.06 -16.71
N ASP A 368 -53.19 12.16 -15.98
CA ASP A 368 -53.11 12.13 -14.52
C ASP A 368 -54.48 12.09 -13.84
N ASN A 369 -55.54 12.52 -14.53
CA ASN A 369 -56.91 12.52 -14.05
C ASN A 369 -57.88 12.09 -15.17
N ALA A 370 -58.93 11.34 -14.84
CA ALA A 370 -60.01 11.00 -15.77
C ALA A 370 -60.68 12.25 -16.35
N SER A 371 -60.69 13.38 -15.63
CA SER A 371 -61.21 14.66 -16.14
C SER A 371 -60.36 15.28 -17.25
N GLU A 372 -59.12 14.82 -17.44
CA GLU A 372 -58.25 15.19 -18.56
C GLU A 372 -58.51 14.33 -19.80
N TRP A 373 -59.32 13.27 -19.67
CA TRP A 373 -59.80 12.47 -20.79
C TRP A 373 -61.07 13.07 -21.41
N SER A 374 -61.36 12.66 -22.63
CA SER A 374 -62.36 13.31 -23.47
C SER A 374 -63.81 13.09 -23.05
N ASP A 375 -64.14 11.97 -22.41
CA ASP A 375 -65.51 11.47 -22.19
C ASP A 375 -66.51 12.50 -21.61
N LYS A 376 -66.01 13.57 -20.96
CA LYS A 376 -66.79 14.73 -20.48
C LYS A 376 -67.65 15.39 -21.57
N VAL A 377 -67.30 15.26 -22.86
CA VAL A 377 -68.06 15.86 -23.97
C VAL A 377 -69.48 15.27 -24.05
N PHE A 378 -69.67 14.04 -23.59
CA PHE A 378 -70.98 13.36 -23.60
C PHE A 378 -71.81 13.54 -22.33
N GLU A 379 -71.33 14.30 -21.34
CA GLU A 379 -72.09 14.57 -20.12
C GLU A 379 -73.28 15.52 -20.39
N THR A 380 -74.40 15.31 -19.69
CA THR A 380 -75.65 16.07 -19.90
C THR A 380 -75.54 17.58 -19.65
N GLY A 381 -74.46 18.04 -19.01
CA GLY A 381 -74.18 19.46 -18.75
C GLY A 381 -73.16 20.10 -19.69
N TYR A 382 -72.59 19.34 -20.64
CA TYR A 382 -71.56 19.84 -21.54
C TYR A 382 -72.13 20.89 -22.51
N GLN A 383 -71.54 22.08 -22.51
CA GLN A 383 -71.94 23.20 -23.37
C GLN A 383 -71.21 23.10 -24.70
N LEU A 384 -71.80 22.39 -25.66
CA LEU A 384 -71.29 22.32 -27.03
C LEU A 384 -71.38 23.72 -27.66
N LYS A 385 -70.23 24.29 -28.05
CA LYS A 385 -70.20 25.62 -28.69
C LYS A 385 -71.00 25.60 -29.99
N PRO A 386 -71.78 26.63 -30.33
CA PRO A 386 -72.42 26.70 -31.64
C PRO A 386 -71.37 26.67 -32.79
N LEU A 387 -71.68 26.00 -33.90
CA LEU A 387 -70.78 25.94 -35.07
C LEU A 387 -70.44 27.33 -35.63
N THR A 388 -71.33 28.31 -35.44
CA THR A 388 -71.09 29.70 -35.81
C THR A 388 -69.93 30.31 -35.02
N GLU A 389 -69.91 30.14 -33.69
CA GLU A 389 -68.84 30.63 -32.82
C GLU A 389 -67.52 29.90 -33.07
N VAL A 390 -67.58 28.59 -33.34
CA VAL A 390 -66.38 27.81 -33.70
C VAL A 390 -65.81 28.28 -35.03
N GLY A 391 -66.67 28.57 -36.02
CA GLY A 391 -66.26 29.12 -37.31
C GLY A 391 -65.58 30.49 -37.19
N GLU A 392 -66.16 31.40 -36.39
CA GLU A 392 -65.57 32.70 -36.08
C GLU A 392 -64.19 32.56 -35.42
N TYR A 393 -64.06 31.64 -34.46
CA TYR A 393 -62.79 31.37 -33.80
C TYR A 393 -61.71 30.86 -34.77
N ILE A 394 -62.05 29.90 -35.63
CA ILE A 394 -61.11 29.35 -36.63
C ILE A 394 -60.68 30.46 -37.59
N GLN A 395 -61.60 31.33 -38.02
CA GLN A 395 -61.26 32.42 -38.93
C GLN A 395 -60.29 33.42 -38.29
N LEU A 396 -60.45 33.71 -37.00
CA LEU A 396 -59.59 34.63 -36.26
C LEU A 396 -58.23 34.02 -35.84
N HIS A 397 -58.22 32.75 -35.42
CA HIS A 397 -57.05 32.11 -34.78
C HIS A 397 -56.36 31.03 -35.62
N GLN A 398 -56.96 30.58 -36.72
CA GLN A 398 -56.41 29.56 -37.64
C GLN A 398 -56.13 28.18 -37.00
N HIS A 399 -56.75 27.89 -35.85
CA HIS A 399 -56.73 26.58 -35.20
C HIS A 399 -58.05 26.34 -34.44
N LEU A 400 -58.28 25.09 -34.00
CA LEU A 400 -59.46 24.76 -33.21
C LEU A 400 -59.38 25.33 -31.79
N PRO A 401 -60.52 25.73 -31.18
CA PRO A 401 -60.54 26.18 -29.78
C PRO A 401 -59.92 25.14 -28.83
N GLY A 402 -58.91 25.54 -28.06
CA GLY A 402 -58.24 24.68 -27.08
C GLY A 402 -57.18 23.72 -27.66
N VAL A 403 -56.95 23.73 -28.97
CA VAL A 403 -55.75 23.15 -29.60
C VAL A 403 -54.69 24.26 -29.72
N PRO A 404 -53.45 24.06 -29.27
CA PRO A 404 -52.42 25.09 -29.36
C PRO A 404 -52.07 25.42 -30.82
N SER A 405 -51.64 26.66 -31.07
CA SER A 405 -51.22 27.10 -32.40
C SER A 405 -49.89 26.47 -32.83
N ALA A 406 -49.62 26.41 -34.12
CA ALA A 406 -48.34 25.91 -34.63
C ALA A 406 -47.13 26.69 -34.06
N VAL A 407 -47.28 28.00 -33.89
CA VAL A 407 -46.24 28.86 -33.28
C VAL A 407 -46.02 28.47 -31.81
N GLU A 408 -47.09 28.25 -31.06
CA GLU A 408 -47.01 27.86 -29.65
C GLU A 408 -46.33 26.49 -29.48
N VAL A 409 -46.62 25.53 -30.36
CA VAL A 409 -45.98 24.21 -30.33
C VAL A 409 -44.50 24.29 -30.64
N VAL A 410 -44.08 25.14 -31.59
CA VAL A 410 -42.67 25.36 -31.91
C VAL A 410 -41.91 26.00 -30.74
N GLU A 411 -42.52 26.97 -30.07
CA GLU A 411 -41.87 27.70 -28.97
C GLU A 411 -41.84 26.91 -27.65
N LYS A 412 -42.92 26.22 -27.30
CA LYS A 412 -43.11 25.63 -25.97
C LYS A 412 -43.06 24.11 -25.96
N GLY A 413 -43.09 23.45 -27.12
CA GLY A 413 -43.31 22.01 -27.23
C GLY A 413 -44.73 21.61 -26.81
N ILE A 414 -45.06 20.32 -26.97
CA ILE A 414 -46.37 19.78 -26.59
C ILE A 414 -46.21 18.39 -25.97
N ASP A 415 -46.99 18.13 -24.90
CA ASP A 415 -47.11 16.81 -24.31
C ASP A 415 -47.98 15.92 -25.20
N ALA A 416 -47.42 14.81 -25.67
CA ALA A 416 -48.11 13.91 -26.59
C ALA A 416 -49.41 13.32 -26.00
N ALA A 417 -49.43 12.98 -24.70
CA ALA A 417 -50.63 12.43 -24.06
C ALA A 417 -51.74 13.49 -23.95
N LYS A 418 -51.36 14.74 -23.65
CA LYS A 418 -52.32 15.86 -23.62
C LYS A 418 -52.83 16.21 -25.01
N MET A 419 -51.98 16.11 -26.04
CA MET A 419 -52.40 16.33 -27.42
C MET A 419 -53.37 15.24 -27.87
N ASP A 420 -53.07 13.97 -27.60
CA ASP A 420 -53.96 12.85 -27.94
C ASP A 420 -55.33 12.99 -27.23
N ALA A 421 -55.34 13.35 -25.94
CA ALA A 421 -56.59 13.60 -25.22
C ALA A 421 -57.37 14.80 -25.80
N LYS A 422 -56.67 15.88 -26.18
CA LYS A 422 -57.30 17.06 -26.80
C LYS A 422 -57.84 16.75 -28.19
N LEU A 423 -57.15 15.94 -28.98
CA LEU A 423 -57.62 15.48 -30.28
C LEU A 423 -58.88 14.62 -30.14
N LEU A 424 -58.93 13.74 -29.13
CA LEU A 424 -60.13 12.97 -28.83
C LEU A 424 -61.31 13.86 -28.45
N GLU A 425 -61.08 14.91 -27.64
CA GLU A 425 -62.10 15.94 -27.32
C GLU A 425 -62.70 16.57 -28.58
N LYS A 426 -61.87 16.85 -29.58
CA LYS A 426 -62.34 17.40 -30.86
C LYS A 426 -63.07 16.38 -31.73
N ILE A 427 -62.70 15.11 -31.66
CA ILE A 427 -63.43 14.03 -32.34
C ILE A 427 -64.81 13.85 -31.72
N GLU A 428 -64.94 13.93 -30.40
CA GLU A 428 -66.23 13.81 -29.71
C GLU A 428 -67.15 15.01 -29.95
N GLU A 429 -66.61 16.24 -29.91
CA GLU A 429 -67.36 17.45 -30.28
C GLU A 429 -67.87 17.35 -31.74
N LEU A 430 -67.02 16.90 -32.66
CA LEU A 430 -67.39 16.66 -34.06
C LEU A 430 -68.51 15.62 -34.20
N THR A 431 -68.48 14.58 -33.35
CA THR A 431 -69.51 13.54 -33.34
C THR A 431 -70.87 14.12 -32.91
N LEU A 432 -70.90 14.98 -31.88
CA LEU A 432 -72.13 15.66 -31.46
C LEU A 432 -72.68 16.59 -32.56
N TYR A 433 -71.82 17.39 -33.21
CA TYR A 433 -72.24 18.21 -34.34
C TYR A 433 -72.83 17.37 -35.48
N THR A 434 -72.25 16.20 -35.77
CA THR A 434 -72.74 15.30 -36.81
C THR A 434 -74.10 14.71 -36.46
N ILE A 435 -74.32 14.33 -35.19
CA ILE A 435 -75.63 13.87 -34.70
C ILE A 435 -76.68 14.97 -34.83
N GLN A 436 -76.33 16.21 -34.44
CA GLN A 436 -77.23 17.36 -34.60
C GLN A 436 -77.57 17.62 -36.07
N GLN A 437 -76.57 17.64 -36.95
CA GLN A 437 -76.77 17.80 -38.39
C GLN A 437 -77.67 16.69 -38.97
N GLN A 438 -77.49 15.43 -38.56
CA GLN A 438 -78.33 14.33 -39.01
C GLN A 438 -79.80 14.52 -38.60
N LYS A 439 -80.04 15.00 -37.37
CA LYS A 439 -81.39 15.30 -36.89
C LYS A 439 -82.06 16.42 -37.69
N GLU A 440 -81.33 17.50 -37.96
CA GLU A 440 -81.83 18.61 -38.79
C GLU A 440 -82.12 18.15 -40.23
N ILE A 441 -81.28 17.29 -40.80
CA ILE A 441 -81.51 16.69 -42.12
C ILE A 441 -82.79 15.85 -42.13
N ASP A 442 -83.05 15.06 -41.09
CA ASP A 442 -84.24 14.20 -41.03
C ASP A 442 -85.53 15.01 -40.80
N GLU A 443 -85.46 16.11 -40.03
CA GLU A 443 -86.54 17.10 -39.91
C GLU A 443 -86.82 17.80 -41.25
N LEU A 444 -85.78 18.24 -41.96
CA LEU A 444 -85.88 18.83 -43.30
C LEU A 444 -86.49 17.85 -44.31
N LYS A 445 -86.06 16.58 -44.31
CA LYS A 445 -86.65 15.52 -45.15
C LYS A 445 -88.14 15.31 -44.87
N THR A 446 -88.52 15.33 -43.59
CA THR A 446 -89.92 15.19 -43.17
C THR A 446 -90.76 16.38 -43.64
N LEU A 447 -90.25 17.60 -43.49
CA LEU A 447 -90.90 18.83 -43.95
C LEU A 447 -91.06 18.83 -45.48
N VAL A 448 -90.01 18.43 -46.21
CA VAL A 448 -90.05 18.30 -47.67
C VAL A 448 -91.10 17.27 -48.10
N LYS A 449 -91.19 16.12 -47.42
CA LYS A 449 -92.22 15.12 -47.70
C LYS A 449 -93.63 15.68 -47.51
N GLN A 450 -93.87 16.40 -46.40
CA GLN A 450 -95.16 17.06 -46.13
C GLN A 450 -95.51 18.15 -47.15
N LEU A 451 -94.51 18.86 -47.69
CA LEU A 451 -94.70 19.87 -48.74
C LEU A 451 -95.01 19.23 -50.10
N ILE A 452 -94.47 18.05 -50.40
CA ILE A 452 -94.72 17.31 -51.65
C ILE A 452 -96.12 16.67 -51.62
N GLU A 453 -96.60 16.18 -50.47
CA GLU A 453 -97.93 15.58 -50.32
C GLU A 453 -99.10 16.61 -50.31
N LYS A 454 -98.80 17.91 -50.25
CA LYS A 454 -99.78 19.02 -50.29
C LYS A 454 -99.99 19.64 -51.69
N LYS A 455 -99.38 19.07 -52.73
CA LYS A 455 -99.68 19.35 -54.13
C LYS A 455 -100.39 18.16 -54.75
#